data_AF-A0A939G238-F1
#
_entry.id   AF-A0A939G238-F1
#
_cell.length_a   1.000
_cell.length_b   1.000
_cell.length_c   1.000
_cell.angle_alpha   90.00
_cell.angle_beta   90.00
_cell.angle_gamma   90.00
#
_symmetry.space_group_name_H-M   'P 1'
#
loop_
_entity.id
_entity.type
_entity.pdbx_description
1 polymer ?
#
loop_
_entity_poly.entity_id
_entity_poly.type
_entity_poly.pdbx_seq_one_letter_code
_entity_poly.pdbx_strand_id
1 'polypeptide(L)'
;MPPLEPAPRHRRLRQVSLLLCGGVVVATAGFFAIGPARVWRWAAGPADQGPIDFASLQRRSAPNDALACSPNLCSQPVDIVLPLFAVSPATLMVRLDALIVTMGSAKRVDRRFDAAYRRYVFRSAIFRFPDTLDARAMPTHDGRTALELYSRSLIGRGDFGVNRARLQTIATGLNRAIAQHLIDAQAALPPARQSG
;
A
#
# COMPACT_ATOMS: atom_id res chain seq x y z
N MET A 1 -17.01 59.73 38.69
CA MET A 1 -16.38 58.40 38.58
C MET A 1 -16.24 58.06 37.11
N PRO A 2 -15.02 57.93 36.55
CA PRO A 2 -14.87 57.45 35.18
C PRO A 2 -15.18 55.93 35.12
N PRO A 3 -15.75 55.43 34.01
CA PRO A 3 -16.00 54.01 33.84
C PRO A 3 -14.67 53.25 33.70
N LEU A 4 -14.59 52.08 34.34
CA LEU A 4 -13.44 51.18 34.24
C LEU A 4 -13.32 50.66 32.80
N GLU A 5 -12.28 51.08 32.08
CA GLU A 5 -11.92 50.53 30.78
C GLU A 5 -11.62 49.02 30.91
N PRO A 6 -12.20 48.15 30.06
CA PRO A 6 -11.86 46.74 30.06
C PRO A 6 -10.40 46.52 29.61
N ALA A 7 -9.61 45.87 30.47
CA ALA A 7 -8.20 45.59 30.25
C ALA A 7 -7.92 44.80 28.93
N PRO A 8 -6.75 44.98 28.29
CA PRO A 8 -6.47 44.59 26.90
C PRO A 8 -6.18 43.09 26.68
N ARG A 9 -6.83 42.17 27.42
CA ARG A 9 -6.59 40.72 27.31
C ARG A 9 -6.88 40.17 25.91
N HIS A 10 -7.90 40.68 25.23
CA HIS A 10 -8.32 40.20 23.91
C HIS A 10 -7.31 40.49 22.78
N ARG A 11 -6.50 41.55 22.91
CA ARG A 11 -5.51 41.95 21.89
C ARG A 11 -4.26 41.07 21.93
N ARG A 12 -3.78 40.73 23.14
CA ARG A 12 -2.65 39.81 23.33
C ARG A 12 -2.98 38.38 22.91
N LEU A 13 -4.17 37.88 23.26
CA LEU A 13 -4.65 36.56 22.83
C LEU A 13 -4.73 36.46 21.30
N ARG A 14 -5.29 37.46 20.61
CA ARG A 14 -5.33 37.52 19.14
C ARG A 14 -3.94 37.54 18.50
N GLN A 15 -2.99 38.30 19.05
CA GLN A 15 -1.61 38.35 18.54
C GLN A 15 -0.87 37.02 18.72
N VAL A 16 -1.03 36.35 19.87
CA VAL A 16 -0.46 35.01 20.10
C VAL A 16 -1.07 33.99 19.14
N SER A 17 -2.39 34.02 18.91
CA SER A 17 -3.05 33.15 17.93
C SER A 17 -2.55 33.39 16.50
N LEU A 18 -2.38 34.65 16.08
CA LEU A 18 -1.87 34.99 14.75
C LEU A 18 -0.41 34.52 14.54
N LEU A 19 0.45 34.67 15.56
CA LEU A 19 1.82 34.18 15.50
C LEU A 19 1.89 32.64 15.44
N LEU A 20 1.04 31.95 16.20
CA LEU A 20 0.90 30.49 16.13
C LEU A 20 0.42 30.03 14.75
N CYS A 21 -0.63 30.67 14.20
CA CYS A 21 -1.12 30.38 12.86
C CYS A 21 -0.05 30.65 11.79
N GLY A 22 0.66 31.78 11.88
CA GLY A 22 1.77 32.11 10.98
C GLY A 22 2.89 31.07 11.05
N GLY A 23 3.26 30.63 12.26
CA GLY A 23 4.24 29.56 12.47
C GLY A 23 3.82 28.23 11.83
N VAL A 24 2.56 27.82 11.96
CA VAL A 24 2.03 26.60 11.34
C VAL A 24 2.05 26.68 9.80
N VAL A 25 1.70 27.83 9.24
CA VAL A 25 1.75 28.05 7.78
C VAL A 25 3.19 27.94 7.26
N VAL A 26 4.14 28.60 7.93
CA VAL A 26 5.57 28.53 7.57
C VAL A 26 6.10 27.10 7.69
N ALA A 27 5.77 26.37 8.76
CA ALA A 27 6.19 24.98 8.94
C ALA A 27 5.60 24.06 7.85
N THR A 28 4.33 24.25 7.49
CA THR A 28 3.65 23.48 6.44
C THR A 28 4.27 23.78 5.07
N ALA A 29 4.47 25.05 4.74
CA ALA A 29 5.14 25.46 3.50
C ALA A 29 6.56 24.90 3.43
N GLY A 30 7.31 24.97 4.53
CA GLY A 30 8.64 24.37 4.66
C GLY A 30 8.64 22.86 4.45
N PHE A 31 7.67 22.13 5.02
CA PHE A 31 7.51 20.68 4.83
C PHE A 31 7.33 20.31 3.35
N PHE A 32 6.46 21.03 2.64
CA PHE A 32 6.25 20.80 1.21
C PHE A 32 7.43 21.26 0.36
N ALA A 33 8.13 22.34 0.73
CA ALA A 33 9.31 22.85 0.04
C ALA A 33 10.54 21.93 0.18
N ILE A 34 10.82 21.42 1.39
CA ILE A 34 11.91 20.45 1.65
C ILE A 34 11.61 19.11 0.97
N GLY A 35 10.32 18.78 0.82
CA GLY A 35 9.86 17.54 0.23
C GLY A 35 9.47 16.51 1.30
N PRO A 36 8.18 16.11 1.38
CA PRO A 36 7.68 15.19 2.39
C PRO A 36 8.48 13.88 2.52
N ALA A 37 8.92 13.32 1.39
CA ALA A 37 9.69 12.07 1.39
C ALA A 37 11.07 12.20 2.06
N ARG A 38 11.69 13.38 2.01
CA ARG A 38 12.97 13.67 2.67
C ARG A 38 12.77 13.82 4.18
N VAL A 39 11.71 14.53 4.58
CA VAL A 39 11.34 14.70 5.98
C VAL A 39 11.06 13.34 6.63
N TRP A 40 10.24 12.49 6.01
CA TRP A 40 9.95 11.16 6.55
C TRP A 40 11.17 10.25 6.61
N ARG A 41 12.07 10.34 5.62
CA ARG A 41 13.32 9.58 5.64
C ARG A 41 14.17 9.95 6.85
N TRP A 42 14.28 11.23 7.15
CA TRP A 42 15.04 11.71 8.31
C TRP A 42 14.37 11.32 9.63
N ALA A 43 13.04 11.44 9.72
CA ALA A 43 12.31 11.22 10.96
C ALA A 43 12.11 9.73 11.31
N ALA A 44 11.91 8.85 10.31
CA ALA A 44 11.50 7.46 10.53
C ALA A 44 12.36 6.43 9.77
N GLY A 45 13.38 6.87 9.04
CA GLY A 45 14.23 5.98 8.24
C GLY A 45 13.70 5.71 6.83
N PRO A 46 14.32 4.75 6.12
CA PRO A 46 14.00 4.50 4.71
C PRO A 46 12.55 4.01 4.51
N ALA A 47 11.95 4.46 3.43
CA ALA A 47 10.58 4.06 3.05
C ALA A 47 10.47 2.57 2.65
N ASP A 48 11.55 1.99 2.13
CA ASP A 48 11.64 0.54 1.94
C ASP A 48 11.99 -0.09 3.30
N GLN A 49 11.06 -0.86 3.84
CA GLN A 49 11.21 -1.55 5.13
C GLN A 49 11.88 -2.93 4.99
N GLY A 50 12.44 -3.25 3.82
CA GLY A 50 13.17 -4.48 3.56
C GLY A 50 12.26 -5.68 3.25
N PRO A 51 12.87 -6.80 2.81
CA PRO A 51 12.13 -8.02 2.53
C PRO A 51 11.56 -8.65 3.79
N ILE A 52 10.50 -9.42 3.61
CA ILE A 52 10.00 -10.33 4.64
C ILE A 52 10.08 -11.78 4.14
N ASP A 53 10.06 -12.69 5.09
CA ASP A 53 9.69 -14.08 4.86
C ASP A 53 8.26 -14.28 5.38
N PHE A 54 7.36 -14.73 4.49
CA PHE A 54 5.96 -14.96 4.83
C PHE A 54 5.78 -16.15 5.78
N ALA A 55 6.65 -17.17 5.70
CA ALA A 55 6.56 -18.36 6.55
C ALA A 55 6.78 -18.04 8.03
N SER A 56 7.66 -17.09 8.32
CA SER A 56 7.99 -16.62 9.67
C SER A 56 7.37 -15.26 10.01
N LEU A 57 6.44 -14.77 9.18
CA LEU A 57 5.85 -13.46 9.34
C LEU A 57 5.15 -13.30 10.69
N GLN A 58 5.50 -12.23 11.39
CA GLN A 58 4.77 -11.73 12.56
C GLN A 58 4.09 -10.41 12.21
N ARG A 59 2.82 -10.29 12.61
CA ARG A 59 2.04 -9.06 12.45
C ARG A 59 2.63 -7.96 13.34
N ARG A 60 2.39 -6.71 12.95
CA ARG A 60 2.76 -5.57 13.79
C ARG A 60 1.87 -5.53 15.02
N SER A 61 2.44 -5.04 16.13
CA SER A 61 1.67 -4.72 17.33
C SER A 61 0.82 -3.46 17.16
N ALA A 62 1.20 -2.57 16.24
CA ALA A 62 0.39 -1.42 15.85
C ALA A 62 -0.62 -1.81 14.75
N PRO A 63 -1.84 -1.24 14.75
CA PRO A 63 -2.88 -1.53 13.76
C PRO A 63 -2.63 -0.76 12.45
N ASN A 64 -1.41 -0.86 11.92
CA ASN A 64 -0.95 -0.14 10.73
C ASN A 64 -0.42 -1.09 9.65
N ASP A 65 -0.83 -2.35 9.69
CA ASP A 65 -0.57 -3.36 8.68
C ASP A 65 -1.87 -4.02 8.19
N ALA A 66 -1.77 -4.77 7.11
CA ALA A 66 -2.83 -5.65 6.63
C ALA A 66 -2.19 -6.84 5.91
N LEU A 67 -2.82 -8.02 6.03
CA LEU A 67 -2.39 -9.26 5.40
C LEU A 67 -3.52 -9.83 4.54
N ALA A 68 -3.20 -10.20 3.30
CA ALA A 68 -4.12 -10.94 2.43
C ALA A 68 -3.43 -12.20 1.91
N CYS A 69 -4.07 -13.36 2.04
CA CYS A 69 -3.48 -14.62 1.59
C CYS A 69 -4.51 -15.54 0.95
N SER A 70 -4.05 -16.33 -0.02
CA SER A 70 -4.80 -17.50 -0.47
C SER A 70 -4.93 -18.54 0.65
N PRO A 71 -5.91 -19.46 0.58
CA PRO A 71 -6.15 -20.44 1.63
C PRO A 71 -4.90 -21.27 1.96
N ASN A 72 -4.71 -21.56 3.24
CA ASN A 72 -3.67 -22.45 3.78
C ASN A 72 -2.21 -22.02 3.56
N LEU A 73 -1.93 -20.76 3.18
CA LEU A 73 -0.56 -20.24 3.07
C LEU A 73 -0.06 -19.56 4.35
N CYS A 74 -0.89 -18.69 4.93
CA CYS A 74 -0.48 -17.82 6.02
C CYS A 74 -0.82 -18.37 7.39
N SER A 75 0.16 -18.37 8.29
CA SER A 75 0.02 -18.78 9.69
C SER A 75 -0.59 -17.71 10.59
N GLN A 76 -0.61 -16.45 10.12
CA GLN A 76 -1.15 -15.30 10.84
C GLN A 76 -2.62 -15.04 10.46
N PRO A 77 -3.41 -14.39 11.34
CA PRO A 77 -4.75 -13.93 10.98
C PRO A 77 -4.72 -13.07 9.71
N VAL A 78 -5.56 -13.43 8.74
CA VAL A 78 -5.69 -12.75 7.45
C VAL A 78 -6.84 -11.75 7.47
N ASP A 79 -6.63 -10.58 6.91
CA ASP A 79 -7.66 -9.53 6.79
C ASP A 79 -8.52 -9.71 5.54
N ILE A 80 -7.98 -10.38 4.52
CA ILE A 80 -8.60 -10.65 3.22
C ILE A 80 -8.16 -12.04 2.75
N VAL A 81 -9.14 -12.88 2.41
CA VAL A 81 -8.86 -14.16 1.76
C VAL A 81 -8.81 -13.94 0.25
N LEU A 82 -7.69 -14.32 -0.38
CA LEU A 82 -7.51 -14.27 -1.82
C LEU A 82 -7.93 -15.59 -2.46
N PRO A 83 -8.43 -15.62 -3.70
CA PRO A 83 -8.65 -16.89 -4.38
C PRO A 83 -7.31 -17.54 -4.77
N LEU A 84 -7.39 -18.78 -5.24
CA LEU A 84 -6.33 -19.36 -6.07
C LEU A 84 -6.52 -18.90 -7.51
N PHE A 85 -5.48 -18.34 -8.11
CA PHE A 85 -5.53 -17.76 -9.45
C PHE A 85 -5.19 -18.81 -10.50
N ALA A 86 -6.03 -18.99 -11.52
CA ALA A 86 -5.86 -19.99 -12.58
C ALA A 86 -4.83 -19.57 -13.66
N VAL A 87 -3.70 -19.05 -13.22
CA VAL A 87 -2.56 -18.64 -14.08
C VAL A 87 -1.25 -19.02 -13.40
N SER A 88 -0.15 -19.00 -14.15
CA SER A 88 1.19 -19.19 -13.59
C SER A 88 1.58 -18.06 -12.62
N PRO A 89 2.52 -18.31 -11.68
CA PRO A 89 3.05 -17.26 -10.80
C PRO A 89 3.61 -16.09 -11.59
N ALA A 90 4.35 -16.34 -12.67
CA ALA A 90 4.91 -15.30 -13.52
C ALA A 90 3.84 -14.40 -14.12
N THR A 91 2.77 -14.98 -14.68
CA THR A 91 1.63 -14.24 -15.23
C THR A 91 0.95 -13.39 -14.16
N LEU A 92 0.70 -13.96 -12.98
CA LEU A 92 0.07 -13.25 -11.86
C LEU A 92 0.92 -12.04 -11.44
N MET A 93 2.23 -12.21 -11.28
CA MET A 93 3.12 -11.13 -10.87
C MET A 93 3.26 -10.04 -11.92
N VAL A 94 3.19 -10.37 -13.22
CA VAL A 94 3.13 -9.37 -14.30
C VAL A 94 1.83 -8.56 -14.23
N ARG A 95 0.70 -9.21 -13.96
CA ARG A 95 -0.61 -8.53 -13.79
C ARG A 95 -0.63 -7.68 -12.53
N LEU A 96 0.02 -8.12 -11.45
CA LEU A 96 0.23 -7.30 -10.26
C LEU A 96 1.06 -6.06 -10.59
N ASP A 97 2.22 -6.21 -11.25
CA ASP A 97 3.06 -5.09 -11.66
C ASP A 97 2.26 -4.06 -12.48
N ALA A 98 1.48 -4.50 -13.47
CA ALA A 98 0.62 -3.64 -14.27
C ALA A 98 -0.46 -2.90 -13.45
N LEU A 99 -1.13 -3.61 -12.53
CA LEU A 99 -2.13 -3.03 -11.64
C LEU A 99 -1.51 -1.97 -10.73
N ILE A 100 -0.36 -2.26 -10.11
CA ILE A 100 0.33 -1.33 -9.22
C ILE A 100 0.73 -0.04 -9.95
N VAL A 101 1.14 -0.13 -11.22
CA VAL A 101 1.42 1.06 -12.05
C VAL A 101 0.19 1.95 -12.18
N THR A 102 -1.00 1.38 -12.40
CA THR A 102 -2.24 2.18 -12.52
C THR A 102 -2.66 2.87 -11.22
N MET A 103 -2.16 2.42 -10.06
CA MET A 103 -2.43 3.05 -8.77
C MET A 103 -1.61 4.34 -8.53
N GLY A 104 -0.65 4.66 -9.43
CA GLY A 104 0.04 5.96 -9.55
C GLY A 104 0.95 6.39 -8.39
N SER A 105 0.91 5.69 -7.25
CA SER A 105 1.54 6.11 -6.00
C SER A 105 2.65 5.17 -5.51
N ALA A 106 2.98 4.14 -6.31
CA ALA A 106 3.88 3.06 -5.94
C ALA A 106 5.16 3.05 -6.77
N LYS A 107 6.25 2.61 -6.16
CA LYS A 107 7.52 2.30 -6.83
C LYS A 107 7.97 0.90 -6.42
N ARG A 108 8.33 0.05 -7.39
CA ARG A 108 9.00 -1.24 -7.12
C ARG A 108 10.43 -1.00 -6.63
N VAL A 109 10.83 -1.65 -5.53
CA VAL A 109 12.10 -1.42 -4.82
C VAL A 109 12.94 -2.68 -4.60
N ASP A 110 12.43 -3.87 -4.93
CA ASP A 110 13.22 -5.10 -4.89
C ASP A 110 14.29 -5.15 -6.00
N ARG A 111 15.30 -6.01 -5.80
CA ARG A 111 16.41 -6.23 -6.73
C ARG A 111 16.03 -7.10 -7.95
N ARG A 112 14.80 -7.62 -7.99
CA ARG A 112 14.25 -8.44 -9.08
C ARG A 112 14.96 -9.78 -9.32
N PHE A 113 15.67 -10.30 -8.31
CA PHE A 113 16.33 -11.61 -8.39
C PHE A 113 15.35 -12.78 -8.27
N ASP A 114 14.25 -12.59 -7.53
CA ASP A 114 13.19 -13.58 -7.39
C ASP A 114 11.99 -13.17 -8.26
N ALA A 115 11.66 -14.00 -9.25
CA ALA A 115 10.54 -13.76 -10.16
C ALA A 115 9.18 -13.89 -9.46
N ALA A 116 9.10 -14.63 -8.35
CA ALA A 116 7.88 -14.91 -7.58
C ALA A 116 7.63 -13.88 -6.46
N TYR A 117 8.60 -13.02 -6.16
CA TYR A 117 8.49 -12.04 -5.08
C TYR A 117 8.58 -10.59 -5.61
N ARG A 118 7.84 -9.68 -4.99
CA ARG A 118 7.89 -8.24 -5.28
C ARG A 118 7.88 -7.44 -4.00
N ARG A 119 8.55 -6.28 -4.04
CA ARG A 119 8.39 -5.27 -3.01
C ARG A 119 8.17 -3.90 -3.60
N TYR A 120 7.15 -3.21 -3.11
CA TYR A 120 6.76 -1.87 -3.54
C TYR A 120 6.73 -0.92 -2.36
N VAL A 121 7.04 0.34 -2.63
CA VAL A 121 6.83 1.46 -1.70
C VAL A 121 5.73 2.35 -2.24
N PHE A 122 4.65 2.48 -1.49
CA PHE A 122 3.56 3.41 -1.74
C PHE A 122 3.76 4.69 -0.95
N ARG A 123 3.20 5.80 -1.44
CA ARG A 123 3.11 7.06 -0.71
C ARG A 123 1.70 7.62 -0.74
N SER A 124 1.18 8.02 0.41
CA SER A 124 -0.13 8.69 0.49
C SER A 124 -0.17 9.99 -0.34
N ALA A 125 -1.36 10.42 -0.74
CA ALA A 125 -1.52 11.53 -1.69
C ALA A 125 -1.03 12.88 -1.14
N ILE A 126 -1.43 13.23 0.08
CA ILE A 126 -1.20 14.57 0.66
C ILE A 126 0.14 14.59 1.41
N PHE A 127 0.24 13.83 2.49
CA PHE A 127 1.42 13.85 3.36
C PHE A 127 2.54 12.90 2.92
N ARG A 128 2.31 12.08 1.90
CA ARG A 128 3.30 11.16 1.32
C ARG A 128 3.91 10.17 2.32
N PHE A 129 3.10 9.74 3.30
CA PHE A 129 3.48 8.70 4.24
C PHE A 129 3.88 7.43 3.49
N PRO A 130 5.06 6.87 3.79
CA PRO A 130 5.55 5.69 3.11
C PRO A 130 4.97 4.41 3.71
N ASP A 131 4.51 3.53 2.84
CA ASP A 131 4.09 2.17 3.17
C ASP A 131 4.83 1.17 2.29
N THR A 132 5.13 -0.01 2.81
CA THR A 132 5.75 -1.09 2.06
C THR A 132 4.71 -2.18 1.79
N LEU A 133 4.64 -2.65 0.55
CA LEU A 133 3.87 -3.81 0.13
C LEU A 133 4.83 -4.91 -0.31
N ASP A 134 4.77 -6.06 0.34
CA ASP A 134 5.43 -7.29 -0.07
C ASP A 134 4.40 -8.21 -0.73
N ALA A 135 4.79 -8.90 -1.79
CA ALA A 135 3.95 -9.86 -2.49
C ALA A 135 4.75 -11.11 -2.84
N ARG A 136 4.15 -12.29 -2.63
CA ARG A 136 4.73 -13.59 -3.01
C ARG A 136 3.70 -14.46 -3.69
N ALA A 137 4.04 -14.95 -4.89
CA ALA A 137 3.25 -15.96 -5.59
C ALA A 137 3.87 -17.35 -5.42
N MET A 138 3.05 -18.36 -5.20
CA MET A 138 3.47 -19.76 -5.06
C MET A 138 2.65 -20.65 -6.00
N PRO A 139 3.29 -21.55 -6.76
CA PRO A 139 2.55 -22.54 -7.52
C PRO A 139 1.86 -23.52 -6.57
N THR A 140 0.68 -23.99 -6.97
CA THR A 140 -0.04 -25.07 -6.31
C THR A 140 0.00 -26.33 -7.17
N HIS A 141 -0.30 -27.49 -6.58
CA HIS A 141 -0.20 -28.78 -7.27
C HIS A 141 -1.13 -28.91 -8.50
N ASP A 142 -2.23 -28.18 -8.54
CA ASP A 142 -3.20 -28.21 -9.64
C ASP A 142 -2.91 -27.16 -10.74
N GLY A 143 -1.73 -26.55 -10.70
CA GLY A 143 -1.30 -25.56 -11.69
C GLY A 143 -1.85 -24.15 -11.46
N ARG A 144 -2.65 -23.92 -10.41
CA ARG A 144 -3.04 -22.57 -9.97
C ARG A 144 -1.92 -21.91 -9.18
N THR A 145 -2.08 -20.61 -8.93
CA THR A 145 -1.18 -19.81 -8.11
C THR A 145 -1.87 -19.33 -6.85
N ALA A 146 -1.22 -19.57 -5.72
CA ALA A 146 -1.52 -18.93 -4.44
C ALA A 146 -0.74 -17.62 -4.30
N LEU A 147 -1.31 -16.63 -3.61
CA LEU A 147 -0.74 -15.31 -3.44
C LEU A 147 -0.78 -14.89 -1.97
N GLU A 148 0.31 -14.26 -1.52
CA GLU A 148 0.42 -13.61 -0.22
C GLU A 148 0.77 -12.13 -0.44
N LEU A 149 0.07 -11.24 0.26
CA LEU A 149 0.28 -9.80 0.21
C LEU A 149 0.32 -9.24 1.62
N TYR A 150 1.36 -8.48 1.93
CA TYR A 150 1.51 -7.82 3.23
C TYR A 150 1.82 -6.34 3.05
N SER A 151 0.89 -5.48 3.48
CA SER A 151 1.01 -4.02 3.37
C SER A 151 1.18 -3.42 4.76
N ARG A 152 2.25 -2.65 4.99
CA ARG A 152 2.55 -2.05 6.30
C ARG A 152 3.07 -0.63 6.20
N SER A 153 2.55 0.26 7.05
CA SER A 153 3.00 1.65 7.12
C SER A 153 4.30 1.79 7.91
N LEU A 154 5.23 2.62 7.45
CA LEU A 154 6.45 2.93 8.23
C LEU A 154 6.13 3.74 9.49
N ILE A 155 5.14 4.62 9.40
CA ILE A 155 4.81 5.61 10.43
C ILE A 155 3.30 5.57 10.71
N GLY A 156 2.93 5.87 11.95
CA GLY A 156 1.55 5.98 12.39
C GLY A 156 1.11 4.78 13.22
N ARG A 157 0.34 5.04 14.28
CA ARG A 157 -0.23 4.00 15.17
C ARG A 157 -1.74 3.88 15.06
N GLY A 158 -2.37 4.69 14.22
CA GLY A 158 -3.82 4.67 14.01
C GLY A 158 -4.22 3.72 12.87
N ASP A 159 -5.37 3.09 13.02
CA ASP A 159 -6.02 2.34 11.95
C ASP A 159 -6.80 3.29 11.05
N PHE A 160 -6.17 3.74 9.96
CA PHE A 160 -6.87 4.46 8.90
C PHE A 160 -7.39 3.52 7.80
N GLY A 161 -7.26 2.20 7.99
CA GLY A 161 -7.68 1.19 7.03
C GLY A 161 -6.96 1.22 5.67
N VAL A 162 -5.99 2.12 5.46
CA VAL A 162 -5.37 2.37 4.14
C VAL A 162 -4.68 1.12 3.59
N ASN A 163 -3.96 0.38 4.44
CA ASN A 163 -3.30 -0.87 4.03
C ASN A 163 -4.33 -1.93 3.64
N ARG A 164 -5.39 -2.09 4.43
CA ARG A 164 -6.47 -3.02 4.10
C ARG A 164 -7.19 -2.63 2.81
N ALA A 165 -7.57 -1.37 2.65
CA ALA A 165 -8.21 -0.84 1.45
C ALA A 165 -7.33 -1.02 0.19
N ARG A 166 -6.01 -0.87 0.34
CA ARG A 166 -5.05 -1.17 -0.72
C ARG A 166 -5.09 -2.63 -1.11
N LEU A 167 -5.03 -3.54 -0.15
CA LEU A 167 -5.08 -4.97 -0.44
C LEU A 167 -6.42 -5.38 -1.06
N GLN A 168 -7.55 -4.77 -0.66
CA GLN A 168 -8.86 -4.99 -1.29
C GLN A 168 -8.88 -4.52 -2.75
N THR A 169 -8.30 -3.36 -3.03
CA THR A 169 -8.16 -2.81 -4.38
C THR A 169 -7.32 -3.74 -5.25
N ILE A 170 -6.19 -4.23 -4.72
CA ILE A 170 -5.32 -5.18 -5.41
C ILE A 170 -6.03 -6.51 -5.67
N ALA A 171 -6.70 -7.07 -4.66
CA ALA A 171 -7.44 -8.33 -4.78
C ALA A 171 -8.52 -8.24 -5.88
N THR A 172 -9.32 -7.18 -5.84
CA THR A 172 -10.38 -6.94 -6.83
C THR A 172 -9.80 -6.73 -8.24
N GLY A 173 -8.75 -5.92 -8.35
CA GLY A 173 -8.09 -5.63 -9.62
C GLY A 173 -7.45 -6.87 -10.25
N LEU A 174 -6.78 -7.69 -9.45
CA LEU A 174 -6.20 -8.96 -9.91
C LEU A 174 -7.28 -9.95 -10.35
N ASN A 175 -8.36 -10.11 -9.58
CA ASN A 175 -9.46 -10.99 -9.96
C ASN A 175 -10.01 -10.62 -11.35
N ARG A 176 -10.23 -9.31 -11.59
CA ARG A 176 -10.68 -8.82 -12.90
C ARG A 176 -9.64 -9.06 -13.99
N ALA A 177 -8.37 -8.72 -13.73
CA ALA A 177 -7.30 -8.85 -14.72
C ALA A 177 -7.05 -10.31 -15.13
N ILE A 178 -7.19 -11.24 -14.19
CA ILE A 178 -7.06 -12.67 -14.46
C ILE A 178 -8.28 -13.21 -15.20
N ALA A 179 -9.50 -12.82 -14.80
CA ALA A 179 -10.70 -13.20 -15.54
C ALA A 179 -10.62 -12.76 -17.01
N GLN A 180 -10.19 -11.52 -17.27
CA GLN A 180 -9.98 -11.03 -18.64
C GLN A 180 -8.92 -11.82 -19.39
N HIS A 181 -7.78 -12.11 -18.75
CA HIS A 181 -6.70 -12.88 -19.37
C HIS A 181 -7.15 -14.29 -19.83
N LEU A 182 -8.02 -14.94 -19.05
CA LEU A 182 -8.56 -16.26 -19.40
C LEU A 182 -9.53 -16.18 -20.58
N ILE A 183 -10.36 -15.13 -20.64
CA ILE A 183 -11.26 -14.88 -21.78
C ILE A 183 -10.44 -14.66 -23.05
N ASP A 184 -9.40 -13.81 -22.98
CA ASP A 184 -8.53 -13.50 -24.12
C ASP A 184 -7.80 -14.76 -24.62
N ALA A 185 -7.31 -15.59 -23.68
CA ALA A 185 -6.64 -16.85 -24.00
C ALA A 185 -7.58 -17.85 -24.69
N GLN A 186 -8.84 -17.93 -24.26
CA GLN A 186 -9.85 -18.80 -24.87
C GLN A 186 -10.23 -18.33 -26.28
N ALA A 187 -10.36 -17.03 -26.50
CA ALA A 187 -10.68 -16.45 -27.80
C ALA A 187 -9.55 -16.62 -28.83
N ALA A 188 -8.31 -16.77 -28.37
CA ALA A 188 -7.14 -16.99 -29.23
C ALA A 188 -6.96 -18.45 -29.69
N LEU A 189 -7.73 -19.40 -29.15
CA LEU A 189 -7.66 -20.81 -29.58
C LEU A 189 -8.31 -20.96 -30.98
N PRO A 190 -7.65 -21.64 -31.93
CA PRO A 190 -8.26 -21.92 -33.23
C PRO A 190 -9.54 -22.76 -33.04
N PRO A 191 -10.57 -22.57 -33.89
CA PRO A 191 -11.79 -23.37 -33.78
C PRO A 191 -11.46 -24.85 -33.89
N ALA A 192 -12.07 -25.66 -33.02
CA ALA A 192 -11.89 -27.11 -33.05
C ALA A 192 -12.23 -27.62 -34.45
N ARG A 193 -11.25 -28.30 -35.08
CA ARG A 193 -11.42 -28.91 -36.40
C ARG A 193 -12.54 -29.95 -36.25
N GLN A 194 -13.72 -29.69 -36.80
CA GLN A 194 -14.81 -30.65 -36.81
C GLN A 194 -14.37 -31.80 -37.73
N SER A 195 -13.93 -32.90 -37.14
CA SER A 195 -13.74 -34.17 -37.84
C SER A 195 -15.13 -34.71 -38.17
N GLY A 196 -15.54 -34.52 -39.43
CA GLY A 196 -16.63 -35.26 -40.05
C GLY A 196 -16.22 -36.66 -40.43
#